data_AF-A0A1J5PXK2-F1
#
_entry.id   AF-A0A1J5PXK2-F1
#
_cell.length_a   1.000
_cell.length_b   1.000
_cell.length_c   1.000
_cell.angle_alpha   90.00
_cell.angle_beta   90.00
_cell.angle_gamma   90.00
#
_symmetry.space_group_name_H-M   'P 1'
#
loop_
_entity.id
_entity.type
_entity.pdbx_description
1 polymer ?
#
loop_
_entity_poly.entity_id
_entity_poly.type
_entity_poly.pdbx_seq_one_letter_code
_entity_poly.pdbx_strand_id
1 'polypeptide(L)' 'MRLSQDVVQYFKGMADETDVPYQSLINLYLRDCLANGRKVQIKWP' A
#
# COMPACT_ATOMS: atom_id res chain seq x y z
N MET A 1 -1.38 -6.93 12.00
CA MET A 1 -0.46 -6.99 10.84
C MET A 1 0.64 -5.98 11.06
N ARG A 2 1.91 -6.35 10.92
CA ARG A 2 3.04 -5.43 11.03
C ARG A 2 3.47 -5.08 9.61
N LEU A 3 3.14 -3.88 9.15
CA LEU A 3 3.67 -3.37 7.89
C LEU A 3 5.12 -2.96 8.11
N SER A 4 5.98 -3.31 7.16
CA SER A 4 7.38 -2.88 7.19
C SER A 4 7.46 -1.35 7.11
N GLN A 5 8.46 -0.77 7.77
CA GLN A 5 8.56 0.68 7.94
C GLN A 5 8.75 1.43 6.61
N ASP A 6 9.41 0.81 5.65
CA ASP A 6 9.55 1.24 4.24
C ASP A 6 8.19 1.37 3.54
N VAL A 7 7.30 0.38 3.72
CA VAL A 7 5.95 0.43 3.15
C VAL A 7 5.18 1.61 3.74
N VAL A 8 5.22 1.78 5.07
CA VAL A 8 4.55 2.91 5.72
C VAL A 8 5.12 4.24 5.25
N GLN A 9 6.44 4.35 5.07
CA GLN A 9 7.08 5.58 4.61
C GLN A 9 6.67 5.93 3.18
N TYR A 10 6.56 4.95 2.28
CA TYR A 10 6.08 5.13 0.92
C TYR A 10 4.67 5.73 0.88
N PHE A 11 3.74 5.16 1.66
CA PHE A 11 2.36 5.66 1.71
C PHE A 11 2.24 7.00 2.44
N LYS A 12 3.14 7.34 3.37
CA LYS A 12 3.20 8.66 3.99
C LYS A 12 3.60 9.75 2.99
N GLY A 13 4.59 9.51 2.14
CA GLY A 13 4.94 10.48 1.09
C GLY A 13 3.78 10.79 0.15
N MET A 14 3.04 9.75 -0.28
CA MET A 14 1.83 9.96 -1.08
C MET A 14 0.71 10.67 -0.30
N ALA A 15 0.61 10.46 1.01
CA ALA A 15 -0.37 11.16 1.84
C ALA A 15 -0.08 12.66 1.93
N ASP A 16 1.19 13.03 2.03
CA ASP A 16 1.63 14.43 2.06
C ASP A 16 1.31 15.18 0.75
N GLU A 17 1.30 14.46 -0.39
CA GLU A 17 0.98 15.02 -1.71
C GLU A 17 -0.53 15.08 -2.01
N THR A 18 -1.30 14.12 -1.48
CA THR A 18 -2.71 13.92 -1.85
C THR A 18 -3.70 14.43 -0.80
N ASP A 19 -3.22 14.87 0.37
CA ASP A 19 -4.03 15.24 1.56
C ASP A 19 -4.95 14.10 2.03
N VAL A 20 -4.67 12.86 1.60
CA VAL A 20 -5.40 11.65 1.97
C VAL A 20 -4.60 10.87 3.01
N PRO A 21 -5.21 10.38 4.10
CA PRO A 21 -4.49 9.57 5.08
C PRO A 21 -3.82 8.35 4.45
N TYR A 22 -2.56 8.09 4.81
CA TYR A 22 -1.78 6.95 4.30
C TYR A 22 -2.50 5.60 4.49
N GLN A 23 -3.30 5.45 5.55
CA GLN A 23 -4.11 4.25 5.81
C GLN A 23 -5.20 4.04 4.74
N SER A 24 -5.84 5.13 4.30
CA SER A 24 -6.84 5.10 3.22
C SER A 24 -6.18 4.74 1.89
N LEU A 25 -4.99 5.28 1.62
CA LEU A 25 -4.20 4.94 0.42
C LEU A 25 -3.80 3.46 0.40
N ILE A 26 -3.38 2.90 1.54
CA ILE A 26 -3.10 1.45 1.66
C ILE A 26 -4.35 0.64 1.31
N ASN A 27 -5.51 1.00 1.88
CA ASN A 27 -6.75 0.29 1.63
C ASN A 27 -7.19 0.39 0.15
N LEU A 28 -7.08 1.58 -0.44
CA LEU A 28 -7.36 1.80 -1.86
C LEU A 28 -6.43 0.97 -2.75
N TYR A 29 -5.14 0.97 -2.45
CA TYR A 29 -4.15 0.18 -3.19
C TYR A 29 -4.44 -1.32 -3.11
N LEU A 30 -4.79 -1.83 -1.93
CA LEU A 30 -5.16 -3.24 -1.76
C LEU A 30 -6.46 -3.58 -2.48
N ARG A 31 -7.46 -2.69 -2.47
CA ARG A 31 -8.70 -2.85 -3.24
C ARG A 31 -8.44 -2.87 -4.74
N ASP A 32 -7.56 -2.00 -5.24
CA ASP A 32 -7.14 -1.99 -6.64
C ASP A 32 -6.41 -3.30 -7.01
N CYS A 33 -5.55 -3.81 -6.14
CA CYS A 33 -4.89 -5.10 -6.33
C CYS A 33 -5.90 -6.25 -6.46
N LEU A 34 -6.94 -6.25 -5.62
CA LEU A 34 -8.03 -7.23 -5.69
C LEU A 34 -8.83 -7.10 -7.00
N ALA A 35 -9.21 -5.87 -7.38
CA ALA A 35 -9.99 -5.61 -8.59
C ALA A 35 -9.23 -5.99 -9.87
N ASN A 36 -7.92 -5.76 -9.91
CA ASN A 36 -7.05 -6.11 -11.03
C ASN A 36 -6.53 -7.55 -10.97
N GLY A 37 -6.93 -8.34 -9.96
CA GLY A 37 -6.45 -9.72 -9.78
C GLY A 37 -4.93 -9.84 -9.60
N ARG A 38 -4.26 -8.78 -9.13
CA ARG A 38 -2.81 -8.79 -8.87
C ARG A 38 -2.54 -9.71 -7.70
N LYS A 39 -2.04 -10.91 -8.00
CA LYS A 39 -1.60 -11.85 -6.97
C LYS A 39 -0.24 -11.38 -6.44
N VAL A 40 -0.09 -11.41 -5.11
CA VAL A 40 1.21 -11.20 -4.48
C VAL A 40 2.16 -12.27 -5.00
N GLN A 41 3.15 -11.87 -5.80
CA GLN A 41 4.22 -12.77 -6.19
C GLN A 41 5.16 -12.91 -5.00
N ILE A 42 4.96 -13.99 -4.23
CA ILE A 42 5.86 -14.34 -3.14
C ILE A 42 7.10 -14.95 -3.77
N LYS A 43 8.12 -14.12 -4.02
CA LYS A 43 9.47 -14.58 -4.32
C LYS A 43 10.16 -14.83 -2.98
N TRP A 44 10.16 -16.09 -2.54
CA TRP A 44 11.08 -16.51 -1.48
C TRP A 44 12.51 -16.52 -2.04
N PRO A 45 13.50 -16.00 -1.30
CA PRO A 45 14.91 -16.14 -1.66
C PRO A 45 15.38 -17.60 -1.61
#